data_AF-A0A1H9CVA5-F1
#
_entry.id   AF-A0A1H9CVA5-F1
#
_cell.length_a   1.000
_cell.length_b   1.000
_cell.length_c   1.000
_cell.angle_alpha   90.00
_cell.angle_beta   90.00
_cell.angle_gamma   90.00
#
_symmetry.space_group_name_H-M   'P 1'
#
loop_
_entity.id
_entity.type
_entity.pdbx_description
1 polymer ?
#
loop_
_entity_poly.entity_id
_entity_poly.type
_entity_poly.pdbx_seq_one_letter_code
_entity_poly.pdbx_strand_id
1 'polypeptide(L)'
;MNARELRNAIAETCENYDSHYAQLVKPINQLLMNVDASISEETAYVIMENLKLFYNGDKYMAECHFDESENFLKDGIELLQKGDLANGALQIYGAGLNFASYASKVRGQKNVNPYKNFEKNFSLIMDSLQK
;
A
#
# COMPACT_ATOMS: atom_id res chain seq x y z
N MET A 1 -1.32 -17.78 4.36
CA MET A 1 -2.32 -17.11 5.22
C MET A 1 -3.44 -16.59 4.35
N ASN A 2 -4.68 -16.70 4.79
CA ASN A 2 -5.80 -16.06 4.10
C ASN A 2 -5.83 -14.54 4.38
N ALA A 3 -6.59 -13.78 3.60
CA ALA A 3 -6.65 -12.33 3.71
C ALA A 3 -7.04 -11.86 5.12
N ARG A 4 -7.98 -12.54 5.80
CA ARG A 4 -8.41 -12.18 7.14
C ARG A 4 -7.32 -12.38 8.18
N GLU A 5 -6.56 -13.48 8.09
CA GLU A 5 -5.39 -13.74 8.95
C GLU A 5 -4.31 -12.65 8.76
N LEU A 6 -4.03 -12.26 7.51
CA LEU A 6 -3.07 -11.20 7.20
C LEU A 6 -3.52 -9.84 7.75
N ARG A 7 -4.79 -9.49 7.58
CA ARG A 7 -5.36 -8.23 8.10
C ARG A 7 -5.35 -8.20 9.63
N ASN A 8 -5.62 -9.33 10.30
CA ASN A 8 -5.49 -9.44 11.75
C ASN A 8 -4.03 -9.25 12.20
N ALA A 9 -3.06 -9.82 11.48
CA ALA A 9 -1.64 -9.63 11.79
C ALA A 9 -1.19 -8.16 11.63
N ILE A 10 -1.71 -7.44 10.62
CA ILE A 10 -1.50 -5.99 10.49
C ILE A 10 -2.10 -5.24 11.68
N ALA A 11 -3.33 -5.59 12.10
CA ALA A 11 -3.99 -4.96 13.23
C ALA A 11 -3.18 -5.17 14.53
N GLU A 12 -2.73 -6.40 14.80
CA GLU A 12 -1.86 -6.72 15.93
C GLU A 12 -0.52 -5.96 15.87
N THR A 13 0.07 -5.86 14.68
CA THR A 13 1.30 -5.07 14.48
C THR A 13 1.07 -3.59 14.78
N CYS A 14 -0.10 -3.03 14.45
CA CYS A 14 -0.43 -1.65 14.82
C CYS A 14 -0.50 -1.45 16.35
N GLU A 15 -0.98 -2.43 17.11
CA GLU A 15 -1.00 -2.34 18.59
C GLU A 15 0.41 -2.44 19.18
N ASN A 16 1.22 -3.37 18.65
CA ASN A 16 2.56 -3.64 19.16
C ASN A 16 3.57 -2.52 18.84
N TYR A 17 3.32 -1.77 17.76
CA TYR A 17 4.17 -0.68 17.28
C TYR A 17 3.38 0.64 17.21
N ASP A 18 2.73 1.00 18.32
CA ASP A 18 1.88 2.20 18.44
C ASP A 18 2.69 3.47 18.12
N SER A 19 2.33 4.09 17.01
CA SER A 19 2.99 5.25 16.43
C SER A 19 1.98 6.08 15.66
N HIS A 20 2.35 7.31 15.29
CA HIS A 20 1.48 8.14 14.45
C HIS A 20 1.16 7.45 13.11
N TYR A 21 2.08 6.64 12.57
CA TYR A 21 1.80 5.85 11.37
C TYR A 21 0.80 4.71 11.63
N ALA A 22 0.96 3.97 12.73
CA ALA A 22 0.01 2.93 13.12
C ALA A 22 -1.41 3.49 13.33
N GLN A 23 -1.54 4.70 13.88
CA GLN A 23 -2.82 5.40 14.05
C GLN A 23 -3.51 5.74 12.71
N LEU A 24 -2.76 5.85 11.62
CA LEU A 24 -3.30 6.03 10.27
C LEU A 24 -3.67 4.69 9.62
N VAL A 25 -2.82 3.66 9.78
CA VAL A 25 -3.00 2.35 9.14
C VAL A 25 -4.16 1.57 9.76
N LYS A 26 -4.24 1.53 11.10
CA LYS A 26 -5.23 0.74 11.85
C LYS A 26 -6.69 0.97 11.43
N PRO A 27 -7.22 2.21 11.38
CA PRO A 27 -8.61 2.43 10.99
C PRO A 27 -8.88 2.03 9.53
N ILE A 28 -7.93 2.24 8.62
CA ILE A 28 -8.09 1.83 7.21
C ILE A 28 -8.09 0.32 7.09
N ASN A 29 -7.18 -0.38 7.78
CA ASN A 29 -7.14 -1.84 7.81
C ASN A 29 -8.46 -2.42 8.34
N GLN A 30 -9.06 -1.81 9.36
CA GLN A 30 -10.37 -2.22 9.88
C GLN A 30 -11.49 -2.04 8.83
N LEU A 31 -11.49 -0.92 8.09
CA LEU A 31 -12.46 -0.72 7.00
C LEU A 31 -12.30 -1.77 5.90
N LEU A 32 -11.07 -2.12 5.54
CA LEU A 32 -10.76 -3.16 4.55
C LEU A 32 -11.20 -4.55 5.02
N MET A 33 -11.06 -4.86 6.30
CA MET A 33 -11.59 -6.09 6.89
C MET A 33 -13.12 -6.17 6.81
N ASN A 34 -13.81 -5.05 7.03
CA ASN A 34 -15.28 -5.02 7.03
C ASN A 34 -15.91 -5.29 5.65
N VAL A 35 -15.14 -5.09 4.58
CA VAL A 35 -15.58 -5.34 3.20
C VAL A 35 -14.93 -6.59 2.60
N ASP A 36 -14.32 -7.44 3.44
CA ASP A 36 -13.59 -8.65 3.05
C ASP A 36 -12.56 -8.39 1.92
N ALA A 37 -11.88 -7.23 1.97
CA ALA A 37 -10.89 -6.86 0.97
C ALA A 37 -9.71 -7.83 0.97
N SER A 38 -9.33 -8.30 -0.21
CA SER A 38 -8.14 -9.13 -0.38
C SER A 38 -6.85 -8.37 -0.02
N ILE A 39 -5.76 -9.11 0.12
CA ILE A 39 -4.38 -8.61 0.22
C ILE A 39 -3.44 -9.78 -0.07
N SER A 40 -2.35 -9.54 -0.78
CA SER A 40 -1.30 -10.55 -0.90
C SER A 40 -0.48 -10.68 0.38
N GLU A 41 0.20 -11.81 0.56
CA GLU A 41 1.13 -11.98 1.68
C GLU A 41 2.26 -10.94 1.61
N GLU A 42 2.82 -10.69 0.42
CA GLU A 42 3.89 -9.70 0.20
C GLU A 42 3.47 -8.30 0.66
N THR A 43 2.31 -7.82 0.22
CA THR A 43 1.80 -6.50 0.63
C THR A 43 1.57 -6.43 2.14
N ALA A 44 1.02 -7.48 2.74
CA ALA A 44 0.82 -7.52 4.19
C ALA A 44 2.15 -7.46 4.96
N TYR A 45 3.18 -8.19 4.51
CA TYR A 45 4.51 -8.14 5.11
C TYR A 45 5.14 -6.75 4.98
N VAL A 46 5.00 -6.09 3.83
CA VAL A 46 5.51 -4.73 3.61
C VAL A 46 4.86 -3.73 4.58
N ILE A 47 3.54 -3.81 4.78
CA ILE A 47 2.84 -2.94 5.75
C ILE A 47 3.34 -3.20 7.17
N MET A 48 3.45 -4.47 7.57
CA MET A 48 3.94 -4.81 8.90
C MET A 48 5.38 -4.36 9.13
N GLU A 49 6.24 -4.48 8.12
CA GLU A 49 7.62 -4.01 8.20
C GLU A 49 7.71 -2.49 8.23
N ASN A 50 6.90 -1.79 7.44
CA ASN A 50 6.78 -0.33 7.50
C ASN A 50 6.38 0.17 8.90
N LEU A 51 5.42 -0.48 9.54
CA LEU A 51 5.00 -0.15 10.91
C LEU A 51 6.17 -0.27 11.89
N LYS A 52 6.95 -1.35 11.80
CA LYS A 52 8.13 -1.59 12.66
C LYS A 52 9.23 -0.57 12.43
N LEU A 53 9.63 -0.37 11.17
CA LEU A 53 10.72 0.53 10.81
C LEU A 53 10.37 1.98 11.12
N PHE A 54 9.14 2.41 10.88
CA PHE A 54 8.68 3.74 11.25
C PHE A 54 8.71 3.95 12.77
N TYR A 55 8.20 2.97 13.54
CA TYR A 55 8.21 3.03 15.00
C TYR A 55 9.64 3.16 15.55
N ASN A 56 10.60 2.44 14.98
CA ASN A 56 12.01 2.51 15.38
C ASN A 56 12.75 3.77 14.90
N GLY A 57 12.14 4.58 14.02
CA GLY A 57 12.78 5.75 13.42
C GLY A 57 13.71 5.43 12.24
N ASP A 58 13.70 4.19 11.75
CA ASP A 58 14.55 3.71 10.65
C ASP A 58 13.96 4.01 9.27
N LYS A 59 12.71 4.47 9.21
CA LYS A 59 12.01 4.77 7.95
C LYS A 59 11.05 5.95 8.09
N TYR A 60 10.99 6.79 7.07
CA TYR A 60 10.06 7.91 7.02
C TYR A 60 8.72 7.48 6.44
N MET A 61 7.65 8.13 6.91
CA MET A 61 6.28 7.88 6.44
C MET A 61 6.12 8.04 4.91
N ALA A 62 6.89 8.91 4.27
CA ALA A 62 6.86 9.04 2.81
C ALA A 62 7.32 7.74 2.11
N GLU A 63 8.35 7.09 2.63
CA GLU A 63 8.88 5.82 2.11
C GLU A 63 7.88 4.68 2.35
N CYS A 64 7.24 4.64 3.52
CA CYS A 64 6.19 3.66 3.80
C CYS A 64 5.05 3.72 2.78
N HIS A 65 4.52 4.92 2.51
CA HIS A 65 3.48 5.10 1.50
C HIS A 65 3.96 4.77 0.08
N PHE A 66 5.22 5.00 -0.24
CA PHE A 66 5.74 4.66 -1.57
C PHE A 66 5.78 3.14 -1.77
N ASP A 67 6.32 2.40 -0.79
CA ASP A 67 6.39 0.95 -0.83
C ASP A 67 4.98 0.32 -0.91
N GLU A 68 4.05 0.81 -0.09
CA GLU A 68 2.66 0.34 -0.12
C GLU A 68 1.98 0.68 -1.45
N SER A 69 2.26 1.85 -2.03
CA SER A 69 1.76 2.19 -3.36
C SER A 69 2.21 1.19 -4.41
N GLU A 70 3.49 0.81 -4.43
CA GLU A 70 4.01 -0.12 -5.44
C GLU A 70 3.42 -1.53 -5.24
N ASN A 71 3.25 -1.98 -4.00
CA ASN A 71 2.72 -3.31 -3.70
C ASN A 71 1.21 -3.41 -3.97
N PHE A 72 0.40 -2.44 -3.53
CA PHE A 72 -1.02 -2.41 -3.86
C PHE A 72 -1.26 -2.28 -5.36
N LEU A 73 -0.39 -1.59 -6.11
CA LEU A 73 -0.49 -1.52 -7.56
C LEU A 73 -0.33 -2.90 -8.20
N LYS A 74 0.69 -3.66 -7.79
CA LYS A 74 0.92 -5.03 -8.26
C LYS A 74 -0.26 -5.95 -7.91
N ASP A 75 -0.71 -5.96 -6.66
CA ASP A 75 -1.87 -6.75 -6.21
C ASP A 75 -3.10 -6.42 -7.07
N GLY A 76 -3.37 -5.12 -7.29
CA GLY A 76 -4.49 -4.66 -8.09
C GLY A 76 -4.45 -5.16 -9.54
N ILE A 77 -3.30 -5.05 -10.20
CA ILE A 77 -3.11 -5.55 -11.57
C ILE A 77 -3.34 -7.06 -11.63
N GLU A 78 -2.75 -7.83 -10.71
CA GLU A 78 -2.91 -9.28 -10.70
C GLU A 78 -4.36 -9.72 -10.49
N LEU A 79 -5.09 -9.06 -9.58
CA LEU A 79 -6.49 -9.35 -9.31
C LEU A 79 -7.36 -9.03 -10.53
N LEU A 80 -7.12 -7.89 -11.19
CA LEU A 80 -7.80 -7.52 -12.43
C LEU A 80 -7.56 -8.56 -13.54
N GLN A 81 -6.31 -9.02 -13.71
CA GLN A 81 -5.97 -10.07 -14.68
C GLN A 81 -6.64 -11.41 -14.38
N LYS A 82 -6.87 -11.73 -13.10
CA LYS A 82 -7.57 -12.94 -12.64
C LYS A 82 -9.10 -12.79 -12.67
N GLY A 83 -9.63 -11.62 -13.02
CA GLY A 83 -11.06 -11.33 -13.09
C GLY A 83 -11.72 -10.92 -11.77
N ASP A 84 -10.95 -10.73 -10.70
CA ASP A 84 -11.43 -10.18 -9.43
C ASP A 84 -11.45 -8.65 -9.50
N LEU A 85 -12.48 -8.12 -10.16
CA LEU A 85 -12.57 -6.70 -10.49
C LEU A 85 -12.75 -5.80 -9.27
N ALA A 86 -13.53 -6.24 -8.28
CA ALA A 86 -13.85 -5.44 -7.10
C ALA A 86 -12.61 -5.25 -6.22
N ASN A 87 -11.91 -6.34 -5.89
CA ASN A 87 -10.67 -6.23 -5.13
C ASN A 87 -9.58 -5.55 -5.95
N GLY A 88 -9.47 -5.87 -7.25
CA GLY A 88 -8.52 -5.23 -8.15
C GLY A 88 -8.66 -3.70 -8.14
N ALA A 89 -9.87 -3.19 -8.33
CA ALA A 89 -10.15 -1.75 -8.28
C ALA A 89 -9.83 -1.13 -6.91
N LEU A 90 -10.16 -1.84 -5.83
CA LEU A 90 -9.89 -1.37 -4.46
C LEU A 90 -8.38 -1.24 -4.19
N GLN A 91 -7.56 -2.20 -4.63
CA GLN A 91 -6.11 -2.09 -4.49
C GLN A 91 -5.53 -0.97 -5.35
N ILE A 92 -5.98 -0.79 -6.60
CA ILE A 92 -5.55 0.32 -7.45
C ILE A 92 -5.88 1.68 -6.82
N TYR A 93 -7.07 1.80 -6.22
CA TYR A 93 -7.46 2.99 -5.47
C TYR A 93 -6.54 3.24 -4.27
N GLY A 94 -6.29 2.20 -3.47
CA GLY A 94 -5.36 2.26 -2.33
C GLY A 94 -3.92 2.62 -2.73
N ALA A 95 -3.44 2.08 -3.86
CA ALA A 95 -2.14 2.40 -4.44
C ALA A 95 -2.05 3.89 -4.81
N GLY A 96 -3.09 4.42 -5.46
CA GLY A 96 -3.16 5.83 -5.83
C GLY A 96 -3.16 6.78 -4.63
N LEU A 97 -3.91 6.46 -3.57
CA LEU A 97 -3.93 7.26 -2.33
C LEU A 97 -2.56 7.28 -1.65
N ASN A 98 -1.92 6.12 -1.53
CA ASN A 98 -0.58 5.99 -1.01
C ASN A 98 0.43 6.79 -1.82
N PHE A 99 0.37 6.68 -3.15
CA PHE A 99 1.24 7.45 -4.04
C PHE A 99 1.05 8.97 -3.88
N ALA A 100 -0.20 9.44 -3.82
CA ALA A 100 -0.50 10.85 -3.64
C ALA A 100 0.07 11.37 -2.31
N SER A 101 -0.07 10.57 -1.25
CA SER A 101 0.51 10.85 0.07
C SER A 101 2.05 10.96 -0.01
N TYR A 102 2.72 10.01 -0.66
CA TYR A 102 4.16 10.07 -0.94
C TYR A 102 4.54 11.34 -1.72
N ALA A 103 3.91 11.58 -2.87
CA ALA A 103 4.21 12.68 -3.77
C ALA A 103 4.05 14.05 -3.08
N SER A 104 3.05 14.19 -2.19
CA SER A 104 2.85 15.41 -1.39
C SER A 104 3.99 15.67 -0.40
N LYS A 105 4.55 14.62 0.21
CA LYS A 105 5.59 14.71 1.26
C LYS A 105 6.99 14.92 0.69
N VAL A 106 7.26 14.41 -0.51
CA VAL A 106 8.56 14.58 -1.18
C VAL A 106 8.61 15.82 -2.07
N ARG A 107 7.49 16.55 -2.20
CA ARG A 107 7.41 17.78 -2.98
C ARG A 107 8.44 18.80 -2.46
N GLY A 108 9.30 19.28 -3.35
CA GLY A 108 10.32 20.27 -3.03
C GLY A 108 11.63 19.69 -2.49
N GLN A 109 11.73 18.38 -2.28
CA GLN A 109 13.01 17.73 -2.01
C GLN A 109 13.89 17.75 -3.25
N LYS A 110 15.17 18.11 -3.08
CA LYS A 110 16.15 18.06 -4.17
C LYS A 110 16.36 16.60 -4.59
N ASN A 111 16.46 16.35 -5.89
CA ASN A 111 16.71 15.04 -6.50
C ASN A 111 15.58 14.01 -6.41
N VAL A 112 14.38 14.37 -5.93
CA VAL A 112 13.20 13.51 -6.02
C VAL A 112 12.27 14.03 -7.12
N ASN A 113 12.00 13.21 -8.13
CA ASN A 113 11.04 13.52 -9.20
C ASN A 113 9.90 12.50 -9.22
N PRO A 114 8.76 12.77 -8.56
CA PRO A 114 7.64 11.84 -8.52
C PRO A 114 7.01 11.59 -9.90
N TYR A 115 7.22 12.46 -10.90
CA TYR A 115 6.69 12.25 -12.26
C TYR A 115 7.30 11.04 -12.95
N LYS A 116 8.55 10.69 -12.66
CA LYS A 116 9.15 9.44 -13.17
C LYS A 116 8.44 8.21 -12.61
N ASN A 117 8.01 8.27 -11.35
CA ASN A 117 7.28 7.19 -10.72
C ASN A 117 5.83 7.11 -11.24
N PHE A 118 5.20 8.27 -11.53
CA PHE A 118 3.90 8.30 -12.24
C PHE A 118 4.01 7.62 -13.61
N GLU A 119 5.01 7.99 -14.42
CA GLU A 119 5.23 7.42 -15.75
C GLU A 119 5.40 5.89 -15.66
N LYS A 120 6.29 5.42 -14.78
CA LYS A 120 6.49 3.98 -14.53
C LYS A 120 5.17 3.28 -14.16
N ASN A 121 4.41 3.83 -13.22
CA ASN A 121 3.18 3.20 -12.72
C ASN A 121 2.07 3.20 -13.78
N PHE A 122 1.94 4.27 -14.57
CA PHE A 122 0.97 4.34 -15.65
C PHE A 122 1.30 3.34 -16.75
N SER A 123 2.56 3.29 -17.21
CA SER A 123 2.98 2.31 -18.20
C SER A 123 2.75 0.89 -17.69
N LEU A 124 3.11 0.59 -16.43
CA LEU A 124 2.88 -0.72 -15.84
C LEU A 124 1.41 -1.14 -15.88
N ILE A 125 0.47 -0.25 -15.54
CA ILE A 125 -0.97 -0.53 -15.61
C ILE A 125 -1.38 -0.81 -17.05
N MET A 126 -1.02 0.10 -17.97
CA MET A 126 -1.46 0.02 -19.36
C MET A 126 -0.89 -1.23 -20.04
N ASP A 127 0.41 -1.48 -19.90
CA ASP A 127 1.09 -2.64 -20.48
C ASP A 127 0.57 -3.97 -19.90
N SER A 128 0.13 -3.99 -18.63
CA SER A 128 -0.35 -5.21 -17.98
C SER A 128 -1.82 -5.54 -18.28
N LEU A 129 -2.64 -4.53 -18.58
CA LEU A 129 -4.09 -4.69 -18.70
C LEU A 129 -4.63 -4.44 -20.11
N GLN A 130 -3.91 -3.71 -20.97
CA GLN A 130 -4.24 -3.64 -22.38
C GLN A 130 -3.68 -4.89 -23.08
N LYS A 131 -4.59 -5.75 -23.53
CA LYS A 131 -4.31 -6.74 -24.56
C LYS A 131 -4.76 -6.19 -25.91
#